data_AF-G7NVV0-F1
#
_entry.id   AF-G7NVV0-F1
#
_cell.length_a   1.000
_cell.length_b   1.000
_cell.length_c   1.000
_cell.angle_alpha   90.00
_cell.angle_beta   90.00
_cell.angle_gamma   90.00
#
_symmetry.space_group_name_H-M   'P 1'
#
loop_
_entity.id
_entity.type
_entity.pdbx_description
1 polymer ?
#
loop_
_entity_poly.entity_id
_entity_poly.type
_entity_poly.pdbx_seq_one_letter_code
_entity_poly.pdbx_strand_id
1 'polypeptide(L)'
;QFVESDADEELLFNIPFTGNVKLKGIIIMGEDDDSHPSEMRLYKNIPQMSFDDTEREPDQTFSLNRDLTGELEYATKISRFSNVYHLSIHISKNFGADTTKVFYIGLRGEWTELRRHEVTICNYEASANPADHRVHQVTPQTHFIS
;
A
#
# COMPACT_ATOMS: atom_id res chain seq x y z
N GLN A 1 7.08 -12.07 -23.19
CA GLN A 1 7.68 -10.72 -23.07
C GLN A 1 8.18 -10.62 -21.63
N PHE A 2 9.42 -10.18 -21.42
CA PHE A 2 10.10 -10.17 -20.12
C PHE A 2 10.56 -8.75 -19.77
N VAL A 3 10.85 -8.54 -18.49
CA VAL A 3 11.56 -7.35 -17.98
C VAL A 3 12.98 -7.77 -17.65
N GLU A 4 13.95 -6.97 -18.09
CA GLU A 4 15.37 -7.14 -17.81
C GLU A 4 15.89 -5.86 -17.17
N SER A 5 16.81 -5.98 -16.22
CA SER A 5 17.48 -4.82 -15.64
C SER A 5 18.48 -4.21 -16.62
N ASP A 6 18.65 -2.88 -16.56
CA ASP A 6 19.39 -2.11 -17.56
C ASP A 6 20.87 -1.87 -17.18
N ALA A 7 21.22 -2.05 -15.90
CA ALA A 7 22.55 -1.68 -15.39
C ALA A 7 23.19 -2.73 -14.47
N ASP A 8 22.41 -3.30 -13.55
CA ASP A 8 22.88 -4.23 -12.53
C ASP A 8 21.84 -5.32 -12.24
N GLU A 9 22.07 -6.14 -11.22
CA GLU A 9 21.17 -7.22 -10.81
C GLU A 9 19.87 -6.73 -10.13
N GLU A 10 19.72 -5.43 -9.87
CA GLU A 10 18.61 -4.91 -9.08
C GLU A 10 17.39 -4.53 -9.93
N LEU A 11 16.21 -4.80 -9.41
CA LEU A 11 14.94 -4.37 -10.00
C LEU A 11 13.99 -3.88 -8.90
N LEU A 12 13.30 -2.78 -9.17
CA LEU A 12 12.30 -2.21 -8.26
C LEU A 12 10.96 -2.02 -8.98
N PHE A 13 9.93 -2.68 -8.47
CA PHE A 13 8.56 -2.57 -8.98
C PHE A 13 7.67 -1.87 -7.97
N ASN A 14 7.04 -0.77 -8.39
CA ASN A 14 6.08 -0.02 -7.58
C ASN A 14 4.66 -0.28 -8.07
N ILE A 15 3.84 -0.93 -7.24
CA ILE A 15 2.48 -1.36 -7.57
C ILE A 15 1.48 -0.61 -6.68
N PRO A 16 0.84 0.47 -7.18
CA PRO A 16 -0.26 1.10 -6.49
C PRO A 16 -1.54 0.27 -6.64
N PHE A 17 -2.24 0.03 -5.53
CA PHE A 17 -3.56 -0.60 -5.53
C PHE A 17 -4.66 0.46 -5.45
N THR A 18 -5.80 0.18 -6.08
CA THR A 18 -7.00 1.02 -6.03
C THR A 18 -7.84 0.81 -4.77
N GLY A 19 -7.49 -0.19 -3.96
CA GLY A 19 -8.22 -0.59 -2.76
C GLY A 19 -7.27 -1.13 -1.70
N ASN A 20 -7.83 -1.67 -0.63
CA ASN A 20 -7.04 -2.39 0.35
C ASN A 20 -6.75 -3.81 -0.13
N VAL A 21 -5.49 -4.25 -0.05
CA VAL A 21 -5.10 -5.63 -0.35
C VAL A 21 -4.58 -6.31 0.92
N LYS A 22 -5.16 -7.47 1.24
CA LYS A 22 -4.55 -8.47 2.10
C LYS A 22 -3.74 -9.41 1.23
N LEU A 23 -2.42 -9.21 1.20
CA LEU A 23 -1.50 -10.08 0.48
C LEU A 23 -1.32 -11.39 1.25
N LYS A 24 -1.39 -12.51 0.55
CA LYS A 24 -1.21 -13.86 1.09
C LYS A 24 0.04 -14.51 0.53
N GLY A 25 0.29 -14.34 -0.77
CA GLY A 25 1.46 -14.91 -1.42
C GLY A 25 1.91 -14.14 -2.65
N ILE A 26 3.14 -14.41 -3.07
CA ILE A 26 3.74 -13.88 -4.28
C ILE A 26 4.35 -15.04 -5.07
N ILE A 27 4.21 -14.98 -6.38
CA ILE A 27 4.83 -15.90 -7.33
C ILE A 27 5.77 -15.07 -8.21
N ILE A 28 6.98 -15.55 -8.43
CA ILE A 28 7.94 -14.93 -9.34
C ILE A 28 8.40 -16.00 -10.33
N MET A 29 8.40 -15.66 -11.62
CA MET A 29 9.03 -16.44 -12.67
C MET A 29 10.14 -15.63 -13.32
N GLY A 30 11.31 -16.23 -13.45
CA GLY A 30 12.49 -15.69 -14.11
C GLY A 30 13.01 -16.66 -15.17
N GLU A 31 14.17 -16.35 -15.75
CA GLU A 31 14.84 -17.23 -16.71
C GLU A 31 15.42 -18.50 -16.04
N ASP A 32 15.73 -19.54 -16.80
CA ASP A 32 16.43 -20.75 -16.29
C ASP A 32 17.96 -20.62 -16.28
N ASP A 33 18.46 -19.44 -15.94
CA ASP A 33 19.89 -19.16 -15.88
C ASP A 33 20.23 -18.37 -14.60
N ASP A 34 21.45 -17.83 -14.54
CA ASP A 34 21.92 -17.09 -13.38
C ASP A 34 21.26 -15.70 -13.23
N SER A 35 20.51 -15.24 -14.25
CA SER A 35 19.70 -14.00 -14.20
C SER A 35 18.39 -14.16 -13.43
N HIS A 36 18.08 -15.38 -12.97
CA HIS A 36 16.91 -15.63 -12.15
C HIS A 36 17.02 -14.90 -10.79
N PRO A 37 15.96 -14.23 -10.31
CA PRO A 37 15.94 -13.58 -8.99
C PRO A 37 16.27 -14.57 -7.86
N SER A 38 17.22 -14.24 -6.97
CA SER A 38 17.59 -15.09 -5.83
C SER A 38 17.15 -14.51 -4.49
N GLU A 39 16.98 -13.19 -4.40
CA GLU A 39 16.51 -12.51 -3.20
C GLU A 39 15.46 -11.45 -3.56
N MET A 40 14.31 -11.50 -2.87
CA MET A 40 13.25 -10.49 -2.97
C MET A 40 12.96 -9.88 -1.61
N ARG A 41 12.81 -8.55 -1.59
CA ARG A 41 12.42 -7.74 -0.45
C ARG A 41 11.10 -7.05 -0.74
N LEU A 42 10.19 -7.07 0.22
CA LEU A 42 8.90 -6.43 0.14
C LEU A 42 8.81 -5.23 1.08
N TYR A 43 8.23 -4.16 0.57
CA TYR A 43 7.92 -2.96 1.32
C TYR A 43 6.47 -2.59 1.08
N LYS A 44 5.74 -2.26 2.15
CA LYS A 44 4.35 -1.85 2.06
C LYS A 44 4.19 -0.35 2.33
N ASN A 45 3.25 0.26 1.63
CA ASN A 45 2.74 1.61 1.88
C ASN A 45 3.81 2.72 1.83
N ILE A 46 4.82 2.54 0.98
CA ILE A 46 5.79 3.58 0.61
C ILE A 46 5.46 4.02 -0.82
N PRO A 47 4.79 5.17 -1.00
CA PRO A 47 4.49 5.69 -2.34
C PRO A 47 5.79 6.06 -3.05
N GLN A 48 5.89 5.73 -4.33
CA GLN A 48 7.03 6.12 -5.19
C GLN A 48 8.41 5.73 -4.61
N MET A 49 8.51 4.53 -4.05
CA MET A 49 9.77 4.02 -3.52
C MET A 49 10.89 4.06 -4.57
N SER A 50 12.07 4.50 -4.15
CA SER A 50 13.28 4.54 -4.95
C SER A 50 14.30 3.50 -4.46
N PHE A 51 15.42 3.32 -5.17
CA PHE A 51 16.50 2.44 -4.74
C PHE A 51 17.15 2.93 -3.43
N ASP A 52 17.22 4.24 -3.19
CA ASP A 52 17.74 4.80 -1.93
C ASP A 52 16.90 4.36 -0.71
N ASP A 53 15.59 4.16 -0.90
CA ASP A 53 14.69 3.69 0.16
C ASP A 53 14.91 2.21 0.52
N THR A 54 15.62 1.44 -0.29
CA THR A 54 15.85 -0.01 -0.07
C THR A 54 16.81 -0.28 1.08
N GLU A 55 17.56 0.73 1.54
CA GLU A 55 18.41 0.64 2.74
C GLU A 55 17.60 0.44 4.03
N ARG A 56 16.29 0.74 3.98
CA ARG A 56 15.38 0.59 5.12
C ARG A 56 15.09 -0.90 5.36
N GLU A 57 14.71 -1.22 6.60
CA GLU A 57 14.32 -2.58 6.94
C GLU A 57 13.09 -3.01 6.11
N PRO A 58 13.18 -4.09 5.31
CA PRO A 58 12.05 -4.60 4.55
C PRO A 58 11.00 -5.22 5.47
N ASP A 59 9.72 -5.11 5.11
CA ASP A 59 8.62 -5.75 5.86
C ASP A 59 8.77 -7.28 5.89
N GLN A 60 9.28 -7.83 4.78
CA GLN A 60 9.63 -9.24 4.64
C GLN A 60 10.63 -9.47 3.49
N THR A 61 11.60 -10.34 3.74
CA THR A 61 12.58 -10.82 2.76
C THR A 61 12.35 -12.29 2.45
N PHE A 62 12.60 -12.68 1.21
CA PHE A 62 12.49 -14.04 0.70
C PHE A 62 13.78 -14.44 -0.01
N SER A 63 14.25 -15.66 0.28
CA SER A 63 15.22 -16.35 -0.56
C SER A 63 14.42 -17.09 -1.63
N LEU A 64 14.64 -16.72 -2.88
CA LEU A 64 13.98 -17.31 -4.02
C LEU A 64 14.76 -18.53 -4.52
N ASN A 65 14.05 -19.42 -5.22
CA ASN A 65 14.60 -20.58 -5.91
C ASN A 65 14.23 -20.44 -7.38
N ARG A 66 15.03 -21.04 -8.26
CA ARG A 66 14.74 -21.06 -9.69
C ARG A 66 13.42 -21.79 -9.95
N ASP A 67 12.50 -21.07 -10.58
CA ASP A 67 11.19 -21.60 -10.97
C ASP A 67 10.76 -21.06 -12.35
N LEU A 68 10.72 -21.95 -13.35
CA LEU A 68 10.29 -21.61 -14.70
C LEU A 68 8.77 -21.74 -14.89
N THR A 69 8.11 -22.54 -14.05
CA THR A 69 6.69 -22.89 -14.21
C THR A 69 5.77 -22.01 -13.37
N GLY A 70 6.33 -21.29 -12.39
CA GLY A 70 5.58 -20.40 -11.50
C GLY A 70 4.71 -21.17 -10.51
N GLU A 71 5.12 -22.39 -10.18
CA GLU A 71 4.45 -23.25 -9.20
C GLU A 71 4.83 -22.88 -7.76
N LEU A 72 5.97 -22.20 -7.57
CA LEU A 72 6.47 -21.84 -6.25
C LEU A 72 5.83 -20.54 -5.76
N GLU A 73 4.95 -20.70 -4.78
CA GLU A 73 4.32 -19.58 -4.07
C GLU A 73 5.05 -19.25 -2.77
N TYR A 74 5.46 -17.99 -2.64
CA TYR A 74 6.08 -17.44 -1.44
C TYR A 74 5.02 -16.83 -0.53
N ALA A 75 4.70 -17.54 0.56
CA ALA A 75 3.72 -17.09 1.53
C ALA A 75 4.21 -15.87 2.32
N THR A 76 3.43 -14.80 2.26
CA THR A 76 3.65 -13.58 3.04
C THR A 76 3.06 -13.70 4.44
N LYS A 77 3.64 -12.98 5.40
CA LYS A 77 3.06 -12.88 6.75
C LYS A 77 1.80 -12.02 6.68
N ILE A 78 0.63 -12.67 6.62
CA ILE A 78 -0.68 -12.02 6.50
C ILE A 78 -0.88 -10.92 7.56
N SER A 79 -0.37 -11.10 8.78
CA SER A 79 -0.45 -10.09 9.84
C SER A 79 0.27 -8.77 9.50
N ARG A 80 1.33 -8.84 8.69
CA ARG A 80 2.09 -7.68 8.21
C ARG A 80 1.50 -7.08 6.95
N PHE A 81 0.94 -7.91 6.06
CA PHE A 81 0.43 -7.50 4.75
C PHE A 81 -1.10 -7.53 4.65
N SER A 82 -1.81 -7.26 5.74
CA SER A 82 -3.29 -7.20 5.75
C SER A 82 -3.87 -5.88 5.23
N ASN A 83 -3.06 -4.82 5.22
CA ASN A 83 -3.48 -3.48 4.84
C ASN A 83 -2.49 -2.81 3.88
N VAL A 84 -2.47 -3.27 2.62
CA VAL A 84 -1.52 -2.83 1.60
C VAL A 84 -2.24 -1.98 0.55
N TYR A 85 -1.79 -0.75 0.36
CA TYR A 85 -2.25 0.19 -0.67
C TYR A 85 -1.20 0.45 -1.73
N HIS A 86 0.07 0.41 -1.35
CA HIS A 86 1.21 0.44 -2.24
C HIS A 86 2.10 -0.73 -1.90
N LEU A 87 2.48 -1.52 -2.89
CA LEU A 87 3.45 -2.60 -2.73
C LEU A 87 4.67 -2.27 -3.57
N SER A 88 5.83 -2.25 -2.93
CA SER A 88 7.11 -2.15 -3.60
C SER A 88 7.84 -3.49 -3.48
N ILE A 89 8.18 -4.05 -4.63
CA ILE A 89 8.91 -5.32 -4.75
C ILE A 89 10.31 -4.98 -5.23
N HIS A 90 11.30 -5.22 -4.39
CA HIS A 90 12.70 -5.02 -4.71
C HIS A 90 13.35 -6.39 -4.87
N ILE A 91 13.93 -6.63 -6.03
CA ILE A 91 14.81 -7.76 -6.28
C ILE A 91 16.22 -7.23 -6.08
N SER A 92 16.88 -7.71 -5.03
CA SER A 92 18.20 -7.21 -4.62
C SER A 92 19.35 -8.01 -5.20
N LYS A 93 19.11 -9.28 -5.58
CA LYS A 93 20.13 -10.21 -6.06
C LYS A 93 19.54 -11.23 -7.03
N ASN A 94 20.40 -11.74 -7.91
CA ASN A 94 20.14 -12.92 -8.73
C ASN A 94 21.12 -14.06 -8.38
N PHE A 95 21.22 -15.11 -9.20
CA PHE A 95 22.09 -16.26 -8.95
C PHE A 95 23.54 -16.08 -9.42
N GLY A 96 23.93 -14.88 -9.83
CA GLY A 96 25.31 -14.53 -10.20
C GLY A 96 25.48 -13.96 -11.61
N ALA A 97 24.41 -13.52 -12.27
CA ALA A 97 24.48 -12.82 -13.55
C ALA A 97 24.55 -11.30 -13.37
N ASP A 98 24.99 -10.59 -14.42
CA ASP A 98 25.10 -9.13 -14.40
C ASP A 98 23.73 -8.42 -14.38
N THR A 99 22.70 -9.07 -14.95
CA THR A 99 21.35 -8.54 -15.06
C THR A 99 20.32 -9.55 -14.58
N THR A 100 19.17 -9.08 -14.13
CA THR A 100 18.06 -9.90 -13.66
C THR A 100 16.92 -9.91 -14.68
N LYS A 101 16.38 -11.09 -14.98
CA LYS A 101 15.25 -11.26 -15.90
C LYS A 101 14.02 -11.80 -15.18
N VAL A 102 12.92 -11.08 -15.32
CA VAL A 102 11.62 -11.43 -14.74
C VAL A 102 10.58 -11.54 -15.85
N PHE A 103 9.95 -12.71 -15.94
CA PHE A 103 8.89 -12.99 -16.90
C PHE A 103 7.51 -12.72 -16.31
N TYR A 104 7.34 -12.98 -15.01
CA TYR A 104 6.03 -12.85 -14.37
C TYR A 104 6.15 -12.59 -12.88
N ILE A 105 5.28 -11.71 -12.39
CA ILE A 105 5.05 -11.48 -10.96
C ILE A 105 3.55 -11.69 -10.71
N GLY A 106 3.23 -12.70 -9.92
CA GLY A 106 1.88 -13.01 -9.50
C GLY A 106 1.65 -12.57 -8.06
N LEU A 107 0.56 -11.86 -7.81
CA LEU A 107 0.14 -11.48 -6.46
C LEU A 107 -1.11 -12.29 -6.07
N ARG A 108 -1.04 -13.01 -4.95
CA ARG A 108 -2.16 -13.77 -4.38
C ARG A 108 -2.63 -13.10 -3.11
N GLY A 109 -3.92 -12.78 -3.05
CA GLY A 109 -4.48 -12.07 -1.91
C GLY A 109 -5.98 -11.83 -2.03
N GLU A 110 -6.52 -11.14 -1.04
CA GLU A 110 -7.88 -10.64 -1.04
C GLU A 110 -7.85 -9.14 -1.26
N TRP A 111 -8.56 -8.66 -2.27
CA TRP A 111 -8.78 -7.24 -2.49
C TRP A 111 -10.10 -6.83 -1.84
N THR A 112 -10.14 -5.63 -1.26
CA THR A 112 -11.34 -5.02 -0.73
C THR A 112 -11.38 -3.57 -1.16
N GLU A 113 -12.55 -3.12 -1.60
CA GLU A 113 -12.74 -1.73 -1.99
C GLU A 113 -12.44 -0.80 -0.82
N LEU A 114 -11.57 0.19 -1.06
CA LEU A 114 -11.33 1.23 -0.08
C LEU A 114 -12.57 2.14 -0.08
N ARG A 115 -13.50 1.88 0.84
CA ARG A 115 -14.53 2.85 1.16
C ARG A 115 -13.82 4.06 1.78
N ARG A 116 -13.45 5.03 0.94
CA ARG A 116 -13.21 6.39 1.39
C ARG A 116 -14.53 6.84 2.01
N HIS A 117 -14.68 6.62 3.31
CA HIS A 117 -15.58 7.48 4.04
C HIS A 117 -15.00 8.87 3.81
N GLU A 118 -15.68 9.69 3.01
CA GLU A 118 -15.58 11.13 3.12
C GLU A 118 -16.01 11.45 4.54
N VAL A 119 -15.09 11.26 5.50
CA VAL A 119 -15.25 11.80 6.84
C VAL A 119 -15.08 13.29 6.64
N THR A 120 -16.18 13.93 6.26
CA THR A 120 -16.39 15.33 6.55
C THR A 120 -16.30 15.40 8.07
N ILE A 121 -15.12 15.73 8.60
CA ILE A 121 -14.98 16.16 9.99
C ILE A 121 -15.63 17.54 10.05
N CYS A 122 -16.97 17.58 10.07
CA CYS A 122 -17.72 18.74 10.51
C CYS A 122 -17.58 18.84 12.02
N ASN A 123 -16.38 19.19 12.49
CA ASN A 123 -16.27 19.84 13.78
C ASN A 123 -16.60 21.32 13.55
N TYR A 124 -17.88 21.67 13.67
CA TYR A 124 -18.24 22.98 14.19
C TYR A 124 -19.07 22.72 15.43
N GLU A 125 -18.54 23.14 16.57
CA GLU A 125 -19.18 23.07 17.88
C GLU A 125 -20.51 23.85 17.85
N ALA A 126 -21.59 23.21 17.42
CA ALA A 126 -22.94 23.75 17.60
C ALA A 126 -23.53 23.25 18.93
N SER A 127 -22.79 23.41 20.02
CA SER A 127 -23.41 23.54 21.33
C SER A 127 -23.99 24.95 21.37
N ALA A 128 -25.30 25.10 21.37
CA ALA A 128 -25.91 26.40 21.60
C ALA A 128 -25.43 26.93 22.97
N ASN A 129 -24.56 27.94 22.99
CA ASN A 129 -24.17 28.61 24.22
C ASN A 129 -25.35 29.48 24.69
N PRO A 130 -26.02 29.15 25.82
CA PRO A 130 -27.20 29.87 26.28
C PRO A 130 -26.92 31.33 26.69
N ALA A 131 -25.64 31.70 26.81
CA ALA A 131 -25.21 33.04 27.22
C ALA A 131 -25.27 34.10 26.09
N ASP A 132 -25.37 33.69 24.81
CA ASP A 132 -25.25 34.64 23.69
C ASP A 132 -26.61 35.13 23.13
N HIS A 133 -27.73 34.64 23.67
CA HIS A 133 -29.04 35.19 23.32
C HIS A 133 -29.38 36.37 24.24
N ARG A 134 -29.15 37.60 23.76
CA ARG A 134 -29.72 38.80 24.39
C ARG A 134 -31.24 38.74 24.29
N VAL A 135 -31.89 38.41 25.40
CA VAL A 135 -33.36 38.49 25.53
C VAL A 135 -33.75 39.97 25.47
N HIS A 136 -34.23 40.44 24.31
CA HIS A 136 -34.99 41.68 24.26
C HIS A 136 -36.31 41.41 25.00
N GLN A 137 -36.42 41.94 26.22
CA GLN A 137 -37.69 42.03 26.93
C GLN A 137 -38.60 42.96 26.13
N VAL A 138 -39.43 42.40 25.25
CA VAL A 138 -40.57 43.11 24.70
C VAL A 138 -41.63 43.13 25.80
N THR A 139 -41.73 44.24 26.52
CA THR A 139 -42.85 44.48 27.44
C THR A 139 -44.10 44.76 26.59
N PRO A 140 -45.17 43.95 26.65
CA PRO A 140 -46.41 44.36 26.03
C PRO A 140 -47.06 45.44 26.92
N GLN A 141 -47.08 46.68 26.43
CA GLN A 141 -47.95 47.72 26.97
C GLN A 141 -49.38 47.41 26.55
N THR A 142 -50.16 46.82 27.45
CA THR A 142 -51.61 46.69 27.27
C THR A 142 -52.28 47.99 27.70
N HIS A 143 -52.45 48.90 26.74
CA HIS A 143 -53.52 49.91 26.72
C HIS A 143 -54.87 49.16 26.50
N PHE A 144 -56.05 49.46 27.06
CA PHE A 144 -56.61 50.60 27.80
C PHE A 144 -58.09 50.24 28.21
N ILE A 145 -58.63 50.94 29.23
CA ILE A 145 -60.02 51.49 29.38
C ILE A 145 -61.19 50.47 29.47
N SER A 146 -62.25 50.57 30.30
CA SER A 146 -62.84 51.55 31.23
C SER A 146 -63.52 50.81 32.38
#